data_AF-A0A9Q1HEG2-F1
#
_entry.id   AF-A0A9Q1HEG2-F1
#
_cell.length_a   1.000
_cell.length_b   1.000
_cell.length_c   1.000
_cell.angle_alpha   90.00
_cell.angle_beta   90.00
_cell.angle_gamma   90.00
#
_symmetry.space_group_name_H-M   'P 1'
#
loop_
_entity.id
_entity.type
_entity.pdbx_description
1 polymer ?
#
loop_
_entity_poly.entity_id
_entity_poly.type
_entity_poly.pdbx_seq_one_letter_code
_entity_poly.pdbx_strand_id
1 'polypeptide(L)'
;MDVTSLYTSTPHHAALAAIHHYLDQRQDPNILTTTFLCLTELVLTQNCFQFNGRFFRQIKGVAVDAKLGHSVACLTMGHFEEQMFSRYTAIKPILYNLRP
;
A
#
# COMPACT_ATOMS: atom_id res chain seq x y z
N MET A 1 3.54 -18.01 1.22
CA MET A 1 3.83 -17.31 -0.06
C MET A 1 4.73 -16.14 0.28
N ASP A 2 5.74 -15.89 -0.54
CA ASP A 2 6.64 -14.74 -0.38
C ASP A 2 6.44 -13.76 -1.56
N VAL A 3 6.58 -12.46 -1.31
CA VAL A 3 6.38 -11.42 -2.33
C VAL A 3 7.73 -10.81 -2.69
N THR A 4 8.14 -11.01 -3.94
CA THR A 4 9.41 -10.48 -4.43
C THR A 4 9.34 -8.97 -4.63
N SER A 5 10.34 -8.26 -4.09
CA SER A 5 10.54 -6.83 -4.31
C SER A 5 9.30 -5.99 -3.93
N LEU A 6 8.61 -6.34 -2.84
CA LEU A 6 7.32 -5.73 -2.45
C LEU A 6 7.31 -4.20 -2.62
N TYR A 7 8.26 -3.50 -2.00
CA TYR A 7 8.35 -2.04 -2.08
C TYR A 7 8.51 -1.56 -3.52
N THR A 8 9.50 -2.05 -4.25
CA THR A 8 9.83 -1.55 -5.59
C THR A 8 8.88 -2.06 -6.70
N SER A 9 8.03 -3.03 -6.38
CA SER A 9 7.01 -3.60 -7.26
C SER A 9 5.59 -3.13 -6.97
N THR A 10 5.34 -2.47 -5.82
CA THR A 10 3.99 -2.03 -5.43
C THR A 10 3.43 -1.01 -6.44
N PRO A 11 2.29 -1.30 -7.10
CA PRO A 11 1.66 -0.34 -8.00
C PRO A 11 1.04 0.83 -7.22
N HIS A 12 1.25 2.07 -7.67
CA HIS A 12 0.71 3.25 -6.99
C HIS A 12 -0.82 3.24 -6.88
N HIS A 13 -1.53 2.81 -7.94
CA HIS A 13 -3.00 2.72 -7.90
C HIS A 13 -3.50 1.70 -6.86
N ALA A 14 -2.78 0.59 -6.68
CA ALA A 14 -3.13 -0.44 -5.69
C ALA A 14 -2.90 0.09 -4.27
N ALA A 15 -1.81 0.82 -4.05
CA ALA A 15 -1.52 1.49 -2.79
C ALA A 15 -2.60 2.54 -2.43
N LEU A 16 -2.96 3.39 -3.40
CA LEU A 16 -3.99 4.41 -3.18
C LEU A 16 -5.37 3.78 -2.91
N ALA A 17 -5.72 2.72 -3.63
CA ALA A 17 -6.97 1.98 -3.40
C ALA A 17 -7.02 1.35 -2.00
N ALA A 18 -5.92 0.73 -1.56
CA ALA A 18 -5.83 0.14 -0.22
C ALA A 18 -5.95 1.20 0.88
N ILE A 19 -5.26 2.34 0.72
CA ILE A 19 -5.33 3.44 1.69
C ILE A 19 -6.73 4.03 1.74
N HIS A 20 -7.37 4.22 0.60
CA HIS A 20 -8.77 4.66 0.53
C HIS A 20 -9.69 3.67 1.28
N HIS A 21 -9.53 2.37 1.03
CA HIS A 21 -10.33 1.32 1.65
C HIS A 21 -10.26 1.35 3.18
N TYR A 22 -9.06 1.43 3.75
CA TYR A 22 -8.89 1.44 5.21
C TYR A 22 -9.24 2.78 5.85
N LEU A 23 -8.96 3.89 5.16
CA LEU A 23 -9.34 5.20 5.67
C LEU A 23 -10.86 5.32 5.79
N ASP A 24 -11.64 4.83 4.84
CA ASP A 24 -13.11 4.92 4.91
C ASP A 24 -13.74 4.11 6.06
N GLN A 25 -12.98 3.20 6.65
CA GLN A 25 -13.40 2.42 7.82
C GLN A 25 -13.00 3.05 9.16
N ARG A 26 -12.29 4.19 9.14
CA ARG A 26 -11.82 4.84 10.37
C ARG A 26 -12.98 5.40 11.18
N GLN A 27 -12.91 5.25 12.50
CA GLN A 27 -13.95 5.72 13.41
C GLN A 27 -14.05 7.25 13.46
N ASP A 28 -12.93 7.95 13.30
CA ASP A 28 -12.86 9.41 13.39
C ASP A 28 -12.25 10.04 12.13
N PRO A 29 -13.08 10.61 11.23
CA PRO A 29 -12.64 11.24 10.01
C PRO A 29 -12.34 12.74 10.11
N ASN A 30 -11.69 13.19 11.19
CA ASN A 30 -11.25 14.59 11.35
C ASN A 30 -10.48 15.19 10.14
N ILE A 31 -9.68 14.37 9.45
CA ILE A 31 -8.99 14.75 8.20
C ILE A 31 -9.66 14.00 7.05
N LEU A 32 -9.94 14.69 5.94
CA LEU A 32 -10.59 14.10 4.77
C LEU A 32 -9.74 12.98 4.16
N THR A 33 -10.39 11.89 3.71
CA THR A 33 -9.71 10.77 3.03
C THR A 33 -8.90 11.29 1.84
N THR A 34 -9.48 12.21 1.06
CA THR A 34 -8.84 12.84 -0.11
C THR A 34 -7.53 13.54 0.23
N THR A 35 -7.43 14.19 1.41
CA THR A 35 -6.19 14.83 1.86
C THR A 35 -5.08 13.80 2.05
N PHE A 36 -5.37 12.67 2.70
CA PHE A 36 -4.38 11.60 2.85
C PHE A 36 -3.99 10.97 1.52
N LEU A 37 -4.94 10.79 0.60
CA LEU A 37 -4.66 10.24 -0.72
C LEU A 37 -3.75 11.16 -1.54
N CYS A 38 -4.03 12.47 -1.57
CA CYS A 38 -3.18 13.44 -2.26
C CYS A 38 -1.76 13.48 -1.68
N LEU A 39 -1.63 13.48 -0.34
CA LEU A 39 -0.31 13.46 0.31
C LEU A 39 0.45 12.17 0.02
N THR A 40 -0.24 11.03 0.02
CA THR A 40 0.38 9.74 -0.31
C THR A 40 0.82 9.72 -1.77
N GLU A 41 -0.05 10.15 -2.70
CA GLU A 41 0.29 10.23 -4.13
C GLU A 41 1.49 11.14 -4.37
N LEU A 42 1.59 12.26 -3.67
CA LEU A 42 2.75 13.14 -3.72
C LEU A 42 4.04 12.41 -3.31
N VAL A 43 4.01 11.68 -2.18
CA VAL A 43 5.16 10.89 -1.71
C VAL A 43 5.54 9.80 -2.70
N LEU A 44 4.56 9.15 -3.33
CA LEU A 44 4.79 8.05 -4.29
C LEU A 44 5.34 8.53 -5.64
N THR A 45 4.93 9.72 -6.10
CA THR A 45 5.23 10.22 -7.46
C THR A 45 6.37 11.23 -7.51
N GLN A 46 6.65 11.92 -6.40
CA GLN A 46 7.68 12.95 -6.31
C GLN A 46 8.93 12.46 -5.57
N ASN A 47 9.13 11.15 -5.46
CA ASN A 47 10.36 10.62 -4.90
C ASN A 47 11.52 10.78 -5.88
N CYS A 48 12.56 11.52 -5.47
CA CYS A 48 13.77 11.75 -6.24
C CYS A 48 14.99 11.33 -5.41
N PHE A 49 15.94 10.64 -6.03
CA PHE A 49 17.17 10.20 -5.39
C PHE A 49 18.38 10.52 -6.27
N GLN A 50 19.54 10.65 -5.64
CA GLN A 50 20.82 10.87 -6.33
C GLN A 50 21.58 9.56 -6.45
N PHE A 51 22.05 9.24 -7.66
CA PHE A 51 22.95 8.13 -7.90
C PHE A 51 24.06 8.58 -8.86
N ASN A 52 25.31 8.36 -8.46
CA ASN A 52 26.50 8.70 -9.27
C ASN A 52 26.51 10.15 -9.79
N GLY A 53 26.19 11.11 -8.91
CA GLY A 53 26.16 12.54 -9.26
C GLY A 53 24.96 12.98 -10.11
N ARG A 54 24.03 12.08 -10.43
CA ARG A 54 22.84 12.37 -11.23
C ARG A 54 21.57 12.18 -10.41
N PHE A 55 20.56 13.02 -10.67
CA PHE A 55 19.25 12.91 -10.04
C PHE A 55 18.32 12.04 -10.88
N PHE A 56 17.60 11.14 -10.22
CA PHE A 56 16.62 10.25 -10.82
C PHE A 56 15.30 10.38 -10.07
N ARG A 57 14.20 10.34 -10.79
CA ARG A 57 12.85 10.24 -10.22
C ARG A 57 12.40 8.78 -10.24
N GLN A 58 11.91 8.30 -9.11
CA GLN A 58 11.32 6.97 -9.04
C GLN A 58 9.97 6.98 -9.77
N ILE A 59 9.79 6.03 -10.70
CA ILE A 59 8.58 5.95 -11.54
C ILE A 59 7.60 4.85 -11.10
N LYS A 60 8.05 3.93 -10.23
CA LYS A 60 7.27 2.78 -9.78
C LYS A 60 7.67 2.36 -8.37
N GLY A 61 6.76 1.67 -7.69
CA GLY A 61 7.00 1.20 -6.34
C GLY A 61 6.96 2.34 -5.32
N VAL A 62 7.28 1.96 -4.10
CA VAL A 62 7.37 2.84 -2.94
C VAL A 62 8.85 2.94 -2.58
N ALA A 63 9.31 4.15 -2.29
CA ALA A 63 10.67 4.34 -1.79
C ALA A 63 10.80 3.63 -0.42
N VAL A 64 11.83 2.80 -0.26
CA VAL A 64 12.02 2.00 0.98
C VAL A 64 12.28 2.90 2.18
N ASP A 65 12.93 4.03 1.95
CA ASP A 65 13.29 5.06 2.91
C ASP A 65 12.18 6.10 3.14
N ALA A 66 11.09 6.08 2.36
CA ALA A 66 9.95 6.96 2.62
C ALA A 66 9.35 6.64 3.99
N LYS A 67 9.01 7.67 4.77
CA LYS A 67 8.37 7.51 6.09
C LYS A 67 7.07 6.70 6.02
N LEU A 68 6.33 6.82 4.92
CA LEU A 68 5.10 6.07 4.66
C LEU A 68 5.37 4.69 4.03
N GLY A 69 6.62 4.37 3.69
CA GLY A 69 6.97 3.23 2.85
C GLY A 69 6.46 1.91 3.40
N HIS A 70 6.76 1.65 4.68
CA HIS A 70 6.34 0.43 5.37
C HIS A 70 4.81 0.32 5.44
N SER A 71 4.14 1.37 5.92
CA SER A 71 2.69 1.38 6.06
C SER A 71 1.97 1.19 4.72
N VAL A 72 2.42 1.85 3.66
CA VAL A 72 1.87 1.69 2.32
C VAL A 72 2.01 0.24 1.84
N ALA A 73 3.18 -0.37 2.01
CA ALA A 73 3.40 -1.75 1.60
C ALA A 73 2.49 -2.74 2.37
N CYS A 74 2.39 -2.59 3.70
CA CYS A 74 1.55 -3.44 4.53
C CYS A 74 0.06 -3.28 4.22
N LEU A 75 -0.44 -2.04 4.09
CA LEU A 75 -1.84 -1.79 3.75
C LEU A 75 -2.18 -2.33 2.35
N THR A 76 -1.29 -2.16 1.38
CA THR A 76 -1.50 -2.71 0.03
C THR A 76 -1.62 -4.23 0.07
N MET A 77 -0.74 -4.90 0.82
CA MET A 77 -0.77 -6.35 0.95
C MET A 77 -1.98 -6.86 1.74
N GLY A 78 -2.39 -6.17 2.81
CA GLY A 78 -3.60 -6.50 3.56
C GLY A 78 -4.84 -6.42 2.67
N HIS A 79 -4.97 -5.33 1.91
CA HIS A 79 -6.09 -5.16 1.00
C HIS A 79 -6.09 -6.20 -0.15
N PHE A 80 -4.90 -6.55 -0.66
CA PHE A 80 -4.76 -7.64 -1.62
C PHE A 80 -5.17 -9.00 -1.03
N GLU A 81 -4.79 -9.28 0.23
CA GLU A 81 -5.15 -10.50 0.94
C GLU A 81 -6.67 -10.61 1.13
N GLU A 82 -7.34 -9.54 1.54
CA GLU A 82 -8.80 -9.46 1.67
C GLU A 82 -9.52 -9.72 0.34
N GLN A 83 -9.06 -9.11 -0.75
CA GLN A 83 -9.59 -9.35 -2.08
C GLN A 83 -9.41 -10.81 -2.52
N MET A 84 -8.27 -11.43 -2.19
CA MET A 84 -8.06 -12.85 -2.47
C MET A 84 -8.98 -13.74 -1.63
N PHE A 85 -9.13 -13.46 -0.33
CA PHE A 85 -9.97 -14.26 0.56
C PHE A 85 -11.45 -14.19 0.23
N SER A 86 -11.94 -13.03 -0.22
CA SER A 86 -13.34 -12.86 -0.63
C SER A 86 -13.67 -13.66 -1.90
N ARG A 87 -12.70 -13.87 -2.80
CA ARG A 87 -12.88 -14.64 -4.04
C ARG A 87 -12.62 -16.15 -3.86
N TYR A 88 -11.91 -16.54 -2.81
CA TYR A 88 -11.56 -17.94 -2.57
C TYR A 88 -12.72 -18.71 -1.92
N THR A 89 -13.24 -19.72 -2.63
CA THR A 89 -14.40 -20.55 -2.23
C THR A 89 -14.04 -21.96 -1.77
N ALA A 90 -12.78 -22.39 -1.91
CA ALA A 90 -12.35 -23.72 -1.52
C ALA A 90 -12.01 -23.81 -0.01
N ILE A 91 -11.51 -24.97 0.43
CA ILE A 91 -11.25 -25.26 1.84
C ILE A 91 -10.17 -24.30 2.38
N LYS A 92 -10.55 -23.49 3.36
CA LYS A 92 -9.63 -22.61 4.09
C LYS A 92 -9.12 -23.32 5.35
N PRO A 93 -7.84 -23.18 5.71
CA PRO A 93 -7.35 -23.63 7.02
C PRO A 93 -8.14 -22.99 8.16
N ILE A 94 -8.41 -23.76 9.22
CA ILE A 94 -9.24 -23.33 10.37
C ILE A 94 -8.75 -22.00 10.97
N LEU A 95 -7.44 -21.76 10.96
CA LEU A 95 -6.82 -20.52 11.43
C LEU A 95 -7.42 -19.25 10.81
N TYR A 96 -7.84 -19.29 9.54
CA TYR A 96 -8.40 -18.12 8.86
C TYR A 96 -9.84 -17.80 9.26
N ASN A 97 -10.54 -18.74 9.91
CA ASN A 97 -11.89 -18.51 10.43
C ASN A 97 -11.87 -17.83 11.82
N LEU A 98 -10.68 -17.61 12.40
CA LEU A 98 -10.50 -17.01 13.73
C LEU A 98 -10.14 -15.51 13.67
N ARG A 99 -10.06 -14.90 12.48
CA ARG A 99 -9.90 -13.44 12.37
C ARG A 99 -11.22 -12.77 12.76
N PRO A 100 -11.19 -11.79 13.69
CA PRO A 100 -12.37 -11.01 14.08
C PRO A 100 -12.89 -10.14 12.92
#